data_AF-A0A519T2B6-F1
#
_entry.id   AF-A0A519T2B6-F1
#
_cell.length_a   1.000
_cell.length_b   1.000
_cell.length_c   1.000
_cell.angle_alpha   90.00
_cell.angle_beta   90.00
_cell.angle_gamma   90.00
#
_symmetry.space_group_name_H-M   'P 1'
#
loop_
_entity.id
_entity.type
_entity.pdbx_description
1 polymer ?
#
loop_
_entity_poly.entity_id
_entity_poly.type
_entity_poly.pdbx_seq_one_letter_code
_entity_poly.pdbx_strand_id
1 'polypeptide(L)'
;MNFTFLRWLRSHFDLSSDMAEPAEIMADVEGGIVFKGTNLWVLIFAILIASVGLNVNSTAVIIGAMLISPLMGPIVSIGFGAATVEVSLIQRGLKNLLVAAGLSLLVSALYFRFTPLTDAGSELLARTQPTTWDVAIALFGG
;
A
#
# COMPACT_ATOMS: atom_id res chain seq x y z
N MET A 1 45.39 -2.06 7.96
CA MET A 1 44.00 -2.19 7.45
C MET A 1 43.57 -0.81 6.97
N ASN A 2 43.35 -0.63 5.67
CA ASN A 2 43.46 0.66 4.98
C ASN A 2 42.31 1.64 5.31
N PHE A 3 42.62 2.78 5.93
CA PHE A 3 41.68 3.88 6.22
C PHE A 3 40.98 4.45 4.96
N THR A 4 41.58 4.31 3.79
CA THR A 4 41.02 4.76 2.51
C THR A 4 39.81 3.92 2.07
N PHE A 5 39.83 2.60 2.33
CA PHE A 5 38.73 1.70 1.97
C PHE A 5 37.49 1.96 2.85
N LEU A 6 37.70 2.20 4.15
CA LEU A 6 36.61 2.54 5.08
C LEU A 6 35.96 3.90 4.76
N ARG A 7 36.74 4.90 4.29
CA ARG A 7 36.19 6.19 3.82
C ARG A 7 35.40 6.05 2.53
N TRP A 8 35.90 5.26 1.58
CA TRP A 8 35.20 4.98 0.32
C TRP A 8 33.87 4.25 0.55
N LEU A 9 33.86 3.26 1.47
CA LEU A 9 32.63 2.56 1.83
C LEU A 9 31.66 3.53 2.55
N ARG A 10 32.15 4.35 3.48
CA ARG A 10 31.31 5.31 4.18
C ARG A 10 30.69 6.35 3.23
N SER A 11 31.40 6.81 2.20
CA SER A 11 30.84 7.80 1.25
C SER A 11 29.77 7.22 0.33
N HIS A 12 29.79 5.92 0.05
CA HIS A 12 28.75 5.27 -0.77
C HIS A 12 27.51 4.83 0.03
N PHE A 13 27.65 4.66 1.34
CA PHE A 13 26.57 4.28 2.25
C PHE A 13 26.07 5.46 3.11
N ASP A 14 26.49 6.70 2.80
CA ASP A 14 26.01 7.89 3.49
C ASP A 14 24.66 8.31 2.93
N LEU A 15 23.58 7.98 3.64
CA LEU A 15 22.21 8.32 3.27
C LEU A 15 21.85 9.77 3.62
N SER A 16 22.69 10.46 4.40
CA SER A 16 22.35 11.79 4.90
C SER A 16 22.38 12.89 3.83
N SER A 17 23.06 12.66 2.69
CA SER A 17 23.08 13.59 1.56
C SER A 17 21.79 13.57 0.74
N ASP A 18 21.07 12.45 0.76
CA ASP A 18 19.93 12.19 -0.13
C ASP A 18 18.58 12.30 0.61
N MET A 19 18.59 12.71 1.88
CA MET A 19 17.36 12.94 2.65
C MET A 19 16.67 14.21 2.17
N ALA A 20 15.39 14.08 1.80
CA ALA A 20 14.51 15.22 1.55
C ALA A 20 14.33 16.07 2.81
N GLU A 21 14.01 17.34 2.62
CA GLU A 21 13.81 18.27 3.73
C GLU A 21 12.54 17.86 4.52
N PRO A 22 12.53 17.93 5.88
CA PRO A 22 11.39 17.43 6.66
C PRO A 22 10.03 18.04 6.27
N ALA A 23 10.04 19.30 5.83
CA ALA A 23 8.84 19.98 5.36
C ALA A 23 8.30 19.40 4.03
N GLU A 24 9.19 18.97 3.14
CA GLU A 24 8.83 18.33 1.87
C GLU A 24 8.23 16.94 2.12
N ILE A 25 8.85 16.15 3.00
CA ILE A 25 8.32 14.83 3.40
C ILE A 25 6.91 14.96 3.98
N MET A 26 6.69 15.93 4.85
CA MET A 26 5.37 16.20 5.42
C MET A 26 4.35 16.57 4.34
N ALA A 27 4.71 17.45 3.41
CA ALA A 27 3.83 17.88 2.32
C ALA A 27 3.46 16.71 1.39
N ASP A 28 4.41 15.83 1.08
CA ASP A 28 4.18 14.64 0.26
C ASP A 28 3.24 13.65 0.93
N VAL A 29 3.46 13.38 2.22
CA VAL A 29 2.57 12.51 3.01
C VAL A 29 1.16 13.11 3.06
N GLU A 30 1.02 14.41 3.32
CA GLU A 30 -0.28 15.08 3.36
C GLU A 30 -1.00 15.08 2.01
N GLY A 31 -0.26 15.25 0.90
CA GLY A 31 -0.78 15.15 -0.45
C GLY A 31 -1.30 13.75 -0.77
N GLY A 32 -0.57 12.72 -0.33
CA GLY A 32 -0.94 11.31 -0.48
C GLY A 32 -2.19 10.89 0.29
N ILE A 33 -2.56 11.62 1.35
CA ILE A 33 -3.79 11.32 2.14
C ILE A 33 -5.05 11.60 1.32
N VAL A 34 -5.02 12.53 0.35
CA VAL A 34 -6.25 13.05 -0.27
C VAL A 34 -6.94 12.01 -1.15
N PHE A 35 -7.99 11.41 -0.58
CA PHE A 35 -8.86 10.44 -1.23
C PHE A 35 -10.10 11.12 -1.83
N LYS A 36 -9.91 11.89 -2.90
CA LYS A 36 -11.00 12.59 -3.61
C LYS A 36 -10.86 12.46 -5.12
N GLY A 37 -12.01 12.54 -5.82
CA GLY A 37 -12.05 12.59 -7.29
C GLY A 37 -11.46 11.35 -7.95
N THR A 38 -10.37 11.53 -8.69
CA THR A 38 -9.71 10.49 -9.50
C THR A 38 -9.30 9.27 -8.68
N ASN A 39 -8.73 9.44 -7.49
CA ASN A 39 -8.25 8.33 -6.67
C ASN A 39 -9.38 7.38 -6.25
N LEU A 40 -10.58 7.90 -6.00
CA LEU A 40 -11.76 7.08 -5.69
C LEU A 40 -12.18 6.24 -6.89
N TRP A 41 -12.20 6.83 -8.09
CA TRP A 41 -12.52 6.10 -9.31
C TRP A 41 -11.47 5.03 -9.62
N VAL A 42 -10.19 5.36 -9.48
CA VAL A 42 -9.09 4.40 -9.66
C VAL A 42 -9.23 3.25 -8.67
N LEU A 43 -9.57 3.51 -7.41
CA LEU A 43 -9.85 2.46 -6.43
C LEU A 43 -11.00 1.55 -6.89
N ILE A 44 -12.12 2.12 -7.34
CA ILE A 44 -13.27 1.34 -7.83
C ILE A 44 -12.83 0.43 -8.98
N PHE A 45 -12.10 0.96 -9.96
CA PHE A 45 -11.60 0.19 -11.09
C PHE A 45 -10.59 -0.89 -10.66
N ALA A 46 -9.66 -0.57 -9.76
CA ALA A 46 -8.70 -1.53 -9.23
C ALA A 46 -9.41 -2.74 -8.59
N ILE A 47 -10.52 -2.51 -7.89
CA ILE A 47 -11.27 -3.57 -7.21
C ILE A 47 -12.07 -4.40 -8.18
N LEU A 48 -12.65 -3.79 -9.22
CA LEU A 48 -13.29 -4.54 -10.30
C LEU A 48 -12.26 -5.41 -11.02
N ILE A 49 -11.08 -4.88 -11.34
CA ILE A 49 -9.98 -5.64 -11.96
C ILE A 49 -9.52 -6.78 -11.03
N ALA A 50 -9.35 -6.52 -9.73
CA ALA A 50 -9.00 -7.55 -8.77
C ALA A 50 -10.08 -8.63 -8.67
N SER A 51 -11.36 -8.25 -8.69
CA SER A 51 -12.49 -9.19 -8.61
C SER A 51 -12.61 -10.05 -9.86
N VAL A 52 -12.39 -9.46 -11.05
CA VAL A 52 -12.26 -10.20 -12.31
C VAL A 52 -11.04 -11.14 -12.25
N GLY A 53 -9.90 -10.64 -11.78
CA GLY A 53 -8.65 -11.40 -11.60
C GLY A 53 -8.82 -12.62 -10.70
N LEU A 54 -9.61 -12.49 -9.63
CA LEU A 54 -9.99 -13.60 -8.75
C LEU A 54 -10.88 -14.62 -9.46
N ASN A 55 -11.88 -14.18 -10.26
CA ASN A 55 -12.73 -15.08 -11.03
C ASN A 55 -11.95 -15.91 -12.06
N VAL A 56 -10.94 -15.32 -12.69
CA VAL A 56 -10.08 -16.03 -13.67
C VAL A 56 -8.85 -16.67 -13.02
N ASN A 57 -8.71 -16.59 -11.69
CA ASN A 57 -7.58 -17.11 -10.91
C ASN A 57 -6.21 -16.69 -11.48
N SER A 58 -6.05 -15.38 -11.78
CA SER A 58 -4.84 -14.82 -12.40
C SER A 58 -4.08 -13.91 -11.43
N THR A 59 -2.96 -14.39 -10.92
CA THR A 59 -2.03 -13.65 -10.06
C THR A 59 -1.59 -12.33 -10.71
N ALA A 60 -1.26 -12.35 -12.00
CA ALA A 60 -0.78 -11.16 -12.72
C ALA A 60 -1.81 -10.02 -12.75
N VAL A 61 -3.08 -10.34 -12.98
CA VAL A 61 -4.17 -9.35 -12.98
C VAL A 61 -4.40 -8.79 -11.57
N ILE A 62 -4.36 -9.65 -10.56
CA ILE A 62 -4.55 -9.24 -9.16
C ILE A 62 -3.40 -8.33 -8.70
N ILE A 63 -2.16 -8.66 -9.04
CA ILE A 63 -1.00 -7.80 -8.72
C ILE A 63 -1.08 -6.47 -9.50
N GLY A 64 -1.48 -6.49 -10.76
CA GLY A 64 -1.71 -5.27 -11.54
C GLY A 64 -2.71 -4.32 -10.88
N ALA A 65 -3.80 -4.86 -10.33
CA ALA A 65 -4.76 -4.09 -9.54
C ALA A 65 -4.17 -3.49 -8.26
N MET A 66 -3.24 -4.19 -7.61
CA MET A 66 -2.57 -3.68 -6.40
C MET A 66 -1.65 -2.50 -6.70
N LEU A 67 -0.94 -2.53 -7.84
CA LEU A 67 0.01 -1.48 -8.24
C LEU A 67 -0.67 -0.13 -8.52
N ILE A 68 -1.89 -0.15 -9.05
CA ILE A 68 -2.64 1.07 -9.37
C ILE A 68 -3.51 1.57 -8.21
N SER A 69 -3.65 0.78 -7.14
CA SER A 69 -4.54 1.10 -6.03
C SER A 69 -3.95 2.22 -5.17
N PRO A 70 -4.68 3.35 -4.96
CA PRO A 70 -4.15 4.51 -4.23
C PRO A 70 -4.22 4.34 -2.69
N LEU A 71 -4.13 3.11 -2.19
CA LEU A 71 -4.21 2.81 -0.75
C LEU A 71 -2.91 3.11 0.01
N MET A 72 -1.78 3.20 -0.69
CA MET A 72 -0.49 3.45 -0.05
C MET A 72 -0.43 4.80 0.68
N GLY A 73 -1.06 5.86 0.16
CA GLY A 73 -1.05 7.18 0.78
C GLY A 73 -1.59 7.18 2.23
N PRO A 74 -2.83 6.72 2.47
CA PRO A 74 -3.37 6.57 3.82
C PRO A 74 -2.51 5.69 4.74
N ILE A 75 -1.95 4.58 4.24
CA ILE A 75 -1.11 3.67 5.04
C ILE A 75 0.18 4.37 5.48
N VAL A 76 0.87 5.02 4.54
CA VAL A 76 2.10 5.77 4.80
C VAL A 76 1.83 6.91 5.77
N SER A 77 0.69 7.60 5.68
CA SER A 77 0.34 8.66 6.64
C SER A 77 0.15 8.17 8.07
N ILE A 78 -0.36 6.95 8.27
CA ILE A 78 -0.51 6.36 9.60
C ILE A 78 0.86 6.02 10.16
N GLY A 79 1.73 5.39 9.35
CA GLY A 79 3.09 5.05 9.76
C GLY A 79 3.93 6.29 10.07
N PHE A 80 3.90 7.30 9.19
CA PHE A 80 4.61 8.56 9.37
C PHE A 80 4.07 9.35 10.56
N GLY A 81 2.75 9.44 10.72
CA GLY A 81 2.12 10.06 11.89
C GLY A 81 2.48 9.36 13.20
N ALA A 82 2.59 8.03 13.20
CA ALA A 82 3.06 7.27 14.36
C ALA A 82 4.54 7.54 14.66
N ALA A 83 5.39 7.65 13.65
CA ALA A 83 6.82 7.95 13.80
C ALA A 83 7.07 9.40 14.29
N THR A 84 6.24 10.36 13.87
CA THR A 84 6.34 11.78 14.25
C THR A 84 5.47 12.16 15.46
N VAL A 85 4.70 11.22 16.01
CA VAL A 85 3.74 11.43 17.12
C VAL A 85 2.64 12.44 16.76
N GLU A 86 2.33 12.57 15.47
CA GLU A 86 1.29 13.46 14.93
C GLU A 86 -0.05 12.73 14.80
N VAL A 87 -0.85 12.81 15.88
CA VAL A 87 -2.16 12.14 15.97
C VAL A 87 -3.13 12.60 14.87
N SER A 88 -3.01 13.84 14.41
CA SER A 88 -3.85 14.41 13.36
C SER A 88 -3.71 13.65 12.04
N LEU A 89 -2.48 13.29 11.65
CA LEU A 89 -2.17 12.50 10.47
C LEU A 89 -2.71 11.08 10.59
N ILE A 90 -2.49 10.45 11.74
CA ILE A 90 -2.97 9.09 12.03
C ILE A 90 -4.50 9.02 11.86
N GLN A 91 -5.23 9.97 12.45
CA GLN A 91 -6.69 10.00 12.35
C GLN A 91 -7.18 10.22 10.92
N ARG A 92 -6.52 11.09 10.15
CA ARG A 92 -6.88 11.34 8.74
C ARG A 92 -6.61 10.12 7.87
N GLY A 93 -5.44 9.51 8.02
CA GLY A 93 -5.07 8.27 7.33
C GLY A 93 -6.03 7.13 7.66
N LEU A 94 -6.32 6.91 8.94
CA LEU A 94 -7.23 5.86 9.38
C LEU A 94 -8.66 6.05 8.84
N LYS A 95 -9.19 7.28 8.89
CA LYS A 95 -10.51 7.59 8.31
C LYS A 95 -10.56 7.27 6.82
N ASN A 96 -9.55 7.68 6.05
CA ASN A 96 -9.51 7.41 4.62
C ASN A 96 -9.33 5.92 4.31
N LEU A 97 -8.51 5.23 5.08
CA LEU A 97 -8.33 3.78 4.95
C LEU A 97 -9.64 3.03 5.22
N LEU A 98 -10.40 3.42 6.25
CA LEU A 98 -11.72 2.83 6.55
C LEU A 98 -12.74 3.12 5.45
N VAL A 99 -12.78 4.34 4.92
CA VAL A 99 -13.66 4.70 3.78
C VAL A 99 -13.28 3.87 2.55
N ALA A 100 -11.99 3.77 2.24
CA ALA A 100 -11.50 2.99 1.13
C ALA A 100 -11.82 1.50 1.30
N ALA A 101 -11.59 0.92 2.48
CA ALA A 101 -11.93 -0.47 2.78
C ALA A 101 -13.43 -0.73 2.69
N GLY A 102 -14.27 0.17 3.23
CA GLY A 102 -15.72 0.07 3.15
C GLY A 102 -16.23 0.15 1.71
N LEU A 103 -15.73 1.11 0.93
CA LEU A 103 -16.02 1.20 -0.50
C LEU A 103 -15.54 -0.06 -1.24
N SER A 104 -14.40 -0.60 -0.84
CA SER A 104 -13.83 -1.79 -1.47
C SER A 104 -14.67 -3.03 -1.28
N LEU A 105 -15.11 -3.24 -0.04
CA LEU A 105 -16.04 -4.30 0.32
C LEU A 105 -17.37 -4.12 -0.42
N LEU A 106 -17.89 -2.90 -0.51
CA LEU A 106 -19.15 -2.63 -1.21
C LEU A 106 -19.05 -2.99 -2.70
N VAL A 107 -18.02 -2.50 -3.40
CA VAL A 107 -17.84 -2.74 -4.84
C VAL A 107 -17.63 -4.23 -5.14
N SER A 108 -16.75 -4.90 -4.39
CA SER A 108 -16.50 -6.33 -4.57
C SER A 108 -17.74 -7.17 -4.23
N ALA A 109 -18.46 -6.85 -3.14
CA ALA A 109 -19.70 -7.53 -2.79
C ALA A 109 -20.78 -7.35 -3.88
N LEU A 110 -20.91 -6.14 -4.45
CA LEU A 110 -21.84 -5.89 -5.55
C LEU A 110 -21.45 -6.70 -6.79
N TYR A 111 -20.16 -6.76 -7.14
CA TYR A 111 -19.66 -7.54 -8.26
C TYR A 111 -19.94 -9.04 -8.10
N PHE A 112 -19.56 -9.63 -6.96
CA PHE A 112 -19.80 -11.06 -6.69
C PHE A 112 -21.27 -11.40 -6.48
N ARG A 113 -22.11 -10.42 -6.13
CA ARG A 113 -23.56 -10.62 -6.12
C ARG A 113 -24.12 -10.92 -7.51
N PHE A 114 -23.58 -10.30 -8.56
CA PHE A 114 -23.96 -10.56 -9.95
C PHE A 114 -23.21 -11.74 -10.57
N THR A 115 -21.94 -11.93 -10.20
CA THR A 115 -21.09 -13.02 -10.70
C THR A 115 -20.64 -13.90 -9.53
N PRO A 116 -21.49 -14.83 -9.05
CA PRO A 116 -21.16 -15.63 -7.88
C PRO A 116 -19.90 -16.46 -8.14
N LEU A 117 -18.94 -16.37 -7.21
CA LEU A 117 -17.79 -17.26 -7.14
C LEU A 117 -18.27 -18.67 -6.78
N THR A 118 -18.05 -19.63 -7.67
CA THR A 118 -18.47 -21.01 -7.45
C THR A 118 -17.50 -21.78 -6.54
N ASP A 119 -16.20 -21.47 -6.62
CA ASP A 119 -15.14 -22.08 -5.81
C ASP A 119 -14.08 -21.05 -5.39
N ALA A 120 -13.55 -21.17 -4.17
CA ALA A 120 -12.44 -20.36 -3.69
C ALA A 120 -11.14 -20.79 -4.39
N GLY A 121 -10.67 -20.00 -5.35
CA GLY A 121 -9.42 -20.26 -6.06
C GLY A 121 -8.20 -20.24 -5.14
N SER A 122 -7.14 -20.94 -5.56
CA SER A 122 -5.84 -21.00 -4.88
C SER A 122 -5.27 -19.62 -4.50
N GLU A 123 -5.44 -18.62 -5.35
CA GLU A 123 -4.97 -17.24 -5.09
C GLU A 123 -5.69 -16.55 -3.94
N LEU A 124 -6.97 -16.87 -3.72
CA LEU A 124 -7.74 -16.34 -2.60
C LEU A 124 -7.27 -16.98 -1.29
N LEU A 125 -7.04 -18.29 -1.30
CA LEU A 125 -6.54 -19.04 -0.14
C LEU A 125 -5.11 -18.64 0.23
N ALA A 126 -4.24 -18.46 -0.76
CA ALA A 126 -2.85 -18.04 -0.56
C ALA A 126 -2.76 -16.70 0.20
N ARG A 127 -3.75 -15.82 0.05
CA ARG A 127 -3.78 -14.51 0.72
C ARG A 127 -4.46 -14.51 2.09
N THR A 128 -4.97 -15.66 2.54
CA THR A 128 -5.52 -15.84 3.91
C THR A 128 -4.53 -16.45 4.90
N GLN A 129 -3.36 -16.91 4.42
CA GLN A 129 -2.37 -17.61 5.23
C GLN A 129 -1.04 -16.84 5.23
N PRO A 130 -0.93 -15.73 5.97
CA PRO A 130 0.34 -15.04 6.12
C PRO A 130 1.34 -15.93 6.88
N THR A 131 2.60 -15.87 6.45
CA THR A 131 3.72 -16.61 7.01
C THR A 131 4.71 -15.66 7.68
N THR A 132 5.60 -16.19 8.51
CA THR A 132 6.71 -15.40 9.11
C THR A 132 7.60 -14.76 8.04
N TRP A 133 7.69 -15.37 6.85
CA TRP A 133 8.46 -14.84 5.74
C TRP A 133 7.85 -13.57 5.17
N ASP A 134 6.52 -13.45 5.15
CA ASP A 134 5.84 -12.23 4.68
C ASP A 134 6.16 -11.02 5.57
N VAL A 135 6.27 -11.24 6.88
CA VAL A 135 6.67 -10.20 7.84
C VAL A 135 8.13 -9.77 7.62
N ALA A 136 9.03 -10.73 7.39
CA ALA A 136 10.42 -10.42 7.08
C ALA A 136 10.54 -9.62 5.77
N ILE A 137 9.80 -10.02 4.74
CA ILE A 137 9.74 -9.31 3.46
C ILE A 137 9.22 -7.88 3.65
N ALA A 138 8.14 -7.69 4.42
CA ALA A 138 7.62 -6.36 4.72
C ALA A 138 8.65 -5.49 5.46
N LEU A 139 9.39 -6.05 6.42
CA LEU A 139 10.40 -5.31 7.17
C LEU A 139 11.58 -4.87 6.29
N PHE A 140 12.07 -5.73 5.40
CA PHE A 140 13.19 -5.41 4.51
C PHE A 140 12.77 -4.64 3.25
N GLY A 141 11.50 -4.74 2.85
CA GLY A 141 10.92 -4.01 1.73
C GLY A 141 10.73 -2.52 2.01
N GLY A 142 10.55 -2.16 3.28
CA GLY A 142 10.30 -0.79 3.74
C GLY A 142 8.82 -0.49 3.87
#